data_AF-A0A327ZX90-F1
#
_entry.id   AF-A0A327ZX90-F1
#
_cell.length_a   1.000
_cell.length_b   1.000
_cell.length_c   1.000
_cell.angle_alpha   90.00
_cell.angle_beta   90.00
_cell.angle_gamma   90.00
#
_symmetry.space_group_name_H-M   'P 1'
#
loop_
_entity.id
_entity.type
_entity.pdbx_description
1 polymer ?
#
loop_
_entity_poly.entity_id
_entity_poly.type
_entity_poly.pdbx_seq_one_letter_code
_entity_poly.pdbx_strand_id
1 'polypeptide(L)'
;MVDYIIRILIFASICGAQYILSSTKFKWLGLVVPLICTVYAISFYMNDNQWPLWVVLVLYVIGMVVLAGQYNSARKEYHRKKVLELDKMKSKDL
;
A
#
# COMPACT_ATOMS: atom_id res chain seq x y z
N MET A 1 21.56 -1.17 -16.75
CA MET A 1 20.86 0.14 -16.62
C MET A 1 19.34 -0.02 -16.74
N VAL A 2 18.88 -0.77 -17.75
CA VAL A 2 17.46 -1.13 -17.94
C VAL A 2 16.87 -1.86 -16.73
N ASP A 3 17.63 -2.73 -16.06
CA ASP A 3 17.17 -3.47 -14.87
C ASP A 3 16.75 -2.58 -13.69
N TYR A 4 17.46 -1.48 -13.46
CA TYR A 4 17.12 -0.55 -12.38
C TYR A 4 15.82 0.20 -12.68
N ILE A 5 15.61 0.58 -13.93
CA ILE A 5 14.38 1.26 -14.38
C ILE A 5 13.18 0.32 -14.19
N ILE A 6 13.32 -0.96 -14.57
CA ILE A 6 12.28 -1.97 -14.38
C ILE A 6 11.94 -2.14 -12.88
N ARG A 7 12.95 -2.25 -12.01
CA ARG A 7 12.73 -2.38 -10.56
C ARG A 7 12.01 -1.17 -9.95
N ILE A 8 12.37 0.04 -10.38
CA ILE A 8 11.71 1.28 -9.94
C ILE A 8 10.26 1.31 -10.42
N LEU A 9 9.99 0.93 -11.67
CA LEU A 9 8.64 0.89 -12.23
C LEU A 9 7.75 -0.09 -11.45
N ILE A 10 8.29 -1.28 -11.13
CA ILE A 10 7.59 -2.26 -10.30
C ILE A 10 7.28 -1.68 -8.92
N PHE A 11 8.26 -1.07 -8.27
CA PHE A 11 8.04 -0.46 -6.95
C PHE A 11 6.99 0.67 -6.98
N ALA A 12 7.04 1.53 -8.00
CA ALA A 12 6.05 2.58 -8.21
C ALA A 12 4.65 2.00 -8.45
N SER A 13 4.54 0.93 -9.24
CA SER A 13 3.28 0.25 -9.50
C SER A 13 2.67 -0.37 -8.24
N ILE A 14 3.49 -0.94 -7.34
CA ILE A 14 3.05 -1.48 -6.05
C ILE A 14 2.52 -0.37 -5.14
N CYS A 15 3.24 0.75 -5.04
CA CYS A 15 2.78 1.91 -4.27
C CYS A 15 1.47 2.48 -4.84
N GLY A 16 1.38 2.61 -6.17
CA GLY A 16 0.18 3.08 -6.85
C GLY A 16 -1.01 2.15 -6.59
N ALA A 17 -0.82 0.85 -6.77
CA ALA A 17 -1.84 -0.16 -6.49
C ALA A 17 -2.30 -0.10 -5.03
N GLN A 18 -1.36 0.01 -4.07
CA GLN A 18 -1.70 0.13 -2.65
C GLN A 18 -2.56 1.35 -2.37
N TYR A 19 -2.19 2.51 -2.89
CA TYR A 19 -2.94 3.75 -2.67
C TYR A 19 -4.35 3.69 -3.31
N ILE A 20 -4.46 3.16 -4.54
CA ILE A 20 -5.75 3.00 -5.23
C ILE A 20 -6.66 2.04 -4.46
N LEU A 21 -6.16 0.86 -4.10
CA LEU A 21 -6.91 -0.16 -3.38
C LEU A 21 -7.35 0.35 -1.99
N SER A 22 -6.49 1.13 -1.33
CA SER A 22 -6.80 1.75 -0.03
C SER A 22 -7.82 2.90 -0.12
N SER A 23 -7.92 3.54 -1.29
CA SER A 23 -8.90 4.61 -1.57
C SER A 23 -10.28 4.07 -1.95
N THR A 24 -10.47 2.75 -2.05
CA THR A 24 -11.76 2.16 -2.37
C THR A 24 -12.73 2.13 -1.17
N LYS A 25 -14.02 1.95 -1.45
CA LYS A 25 -15.07 1.77 -0.43
C LYS A 25 -14.73 0.61 0.51
N PHE A 26 -14.17 -0.48 -0.02
CA PHE A 26 -13.90 -1.72 0.70
C PHE A 26 -12.56 -1.66 1.46
N LYS A 27 -12.65 -1.49 2.78
CA LYS A 27 -11.50 -1.38 3.70
C LYS A 27 -10.48 -2.52 3.54
N TRP A 28 -10.97 -3.73 3.26
CA TRP A 28 -10.15 -4.94 3.14
C TRP A 28 -9.26 -4.98 1.89
N LEU A 29 -9.61 -4.26 0.83
CA LEU A 29 -8.82 -4.27 -0.41
C LEU A 29 -7.43 -3.64 -0.23
N GLY A 30 -7.30 -2.64 0.66
CA GLY A 30 -6.00 -2.06 1.00
C GLY A 30 -5.08 -2.96 1.83
N LEU A 31 -5.58 -4.11 2.32
CA LEU A 31 -4.77 -5.13 3.00
C LEU A 31 -4.22 -6.18 2.04
N VAL A 32 -4.71 -6.23 0.79
CA VAL A 32 -4.27 -7.19 -0.22
C VAL A 32 -2.79 -6.99 -0.56
N VAL A 33 -2.33 -5.76 -0.78
CA VAL A 33 -0.93 -5.49 -1.15
C VAL A 33 0.04 -5.83 0.00
N PRO A 34 -0.19 -5.43 1.27
CA PRO A 34 0.62 -5.90 2.40
C PRO A 34 0.74 -7.42 2.49
N LEU A 35 -0.36 -8.13 2.21
CA LEU A 35 -0.39 -9.59 2.27
C LEU A 35 0.46 -10.22 1.17
N ILE A 36 0.35 -9.72 -0.07
CA ILE A 36 1.21 -10.13 -1.19
C ILE A 36 2.69 -9.84 -0.89
N CYS A 37 3.01 -8.66 -0.35
CA CYS A 37 4.38 -8.31 0.03
C CYS A 37 4.93 -9.26 1.11
N THR A 38 4.09 -9.73 2.03
CA THR A 38 4.47 -10.69 3.06
C THR A 38 4.82 -12.05 2.46
N VAL A 39 3.97 -12.56 1.56
CA VAL A 39 4.24 -13.82 0.85
C VAL A 39 5.53 -13.73 0.03
N TYR A 40 5.76 -12.59 -0.62
CA TYR A 40 6.99 -12.34 -1.36
C TYR A 40 8.22 -12.31 -0.45
N ALA A 41 8.16 -11.64 0.71
CA ALA A 41 9.26 -11.59 1.68
C ALA A 41 9.62 -12.98 2.22
N ILE A 42 8.61 -13.82 2.51
CA ILE A 42 8.82 -15.22 2.92
C ILE A 42 9.50 -16.00 1.81
N SER A 43 8.98 -15.89 0.58
CA SER A 43 9.53 -16.59 -0.58
C SER A 43 10.98 -16.17 -0.87
N PHE A 44 11.27 -14.87 -0.73
CA PHE A 44 12.62 -14.33 -0.88
C PHE A 44 13.58 -14.92 0.15
N TYR A 45 13.18 -14.98 1.42
CA TYR A 45 14.01 -15.58 2.47
C TYR A 45 14.29 -17.08 2.21
N MET A 46 13.28 -17.83 1.79
CA MET A 46 13.40 -19.27 1.53
C MET A 46 14.29 -19.60 0.32
N ASN A 47 14.26 -18.78 -0.74
CA ASN A 47 14.97 -19.07 -1.99
C ASN A 47 16.39 -18.50 -2.02
N ASP A 48 16.59 -17.27 -1.54
CA ASP A 48 17.90 -16.62 -1.67
C ASP A 48 18.85 -17.00 -0.53
N ASN A 49 18.36 -17.27 0.70
CA ASN A 49 19.09 -17.65 1.93
C ASN A 49 20.44 -16.95 2.23
N GLN A 50 20.82 -15.92 1.46
CA GLN A 50 22.06 -15.17 1.55
C GLN A 50 21.97 -14.06 2.59
N TRP A 51 20.76 -13.62 2.89
CA TRP A 51 20.51 -12.49 3.79
C TRP A 51 20.16 -13.02 5.19
N PRO A 52 20.81 -12.52 6.25
CA PRO A 52 20.47 -12.94 7.59
C PRO A 52 19.05 -12.47 7.95
N LEU A 53 18.32 -13.31 8.70
CA LEU A 53 16.90 -13.14 9.00
C LEU A 53 16.58 -11.76 9.57
N TRP A 54 17.44 -11.21 10.43
CA TRP A 54 17.25 -9.90 11.03
C TRP A 54 17.22 -8.75 10.00
N VAL A 55 18.03 -8.82 8.94
CA VAL A 55 18.02 -7.79 7.87
C VAL A 55 16.72 -7.85 7.10
N VAL A 56 16.26 -9.04 6.72
CA VAL A 56 14.99 -9.23 6.01
C VAL A 56 13.82 -8.74 6.87
N LEU A 57 13.86 -9.03 8.17
CA LEU A 57 12.82 -8.62 9.12
C LEU A 57 12.76 -7.09 9.27
N VAL A 58 13.91 -6.41 9.41
CA VAL A 58 13.97 -4.94 9.46
C VAL A 58 13.42 -4.33 8.18
N LEU A 59 13.83 -4.84 7.01
CA LEU A 59 13.42 -4.32 5.71
C LEU A 59 11.91 -4.55 5.48
N TYR A 60 11.39 -5.69 5.90
CA TYR A 60 9.97 -6.00 5.88
C TYR A 60 9.16 -5.05 6.78
N VAL A 61 9.62 -4.78 8.00
CA VAL A 61 8.95 -3.84 8.92
C VAL A 61 8.90 -2.44 8.32
N ILE A 62 10.00 -1.95 7.73
CA ILE A 62 10.04 -0.65 7.05
C ILE A 62 9.01 -0.63 5.91
N GLY A 63 8.99 -1.66 5.07
CA GLY A 63 8.01 -1.79 3.98
C GLY A 63 6.56 -1.75 4.46
N MET A 64 6.26 -2.47 5.54
CA MET A 64 4.93 -2.47 6.14
C MET A 64 4.53 -1.10 6.71
N VAL A 65 5.44 -0.39 7.37
CA VAL A 65 5.18 0.97 7.88
C VAL A 65 4.85 1.92 6.72
N VAL A 66 5.59 1.84 5.61
CA VAL A 66 5.32 2.65 4.40
C VAL A 66 3.93 2.34 3.84
N LEU A 67 3.59 1.06 3.67
CA LEU A 67 2.30 0.62 3.15
C LEU A 67 1.13 1.02 4.08
N ALA A 68 1.34 0.96 5.40
CA ALA A 68 0.37 1.38 6.40
C ALA A 68 0.15 2.90 6.36
N GLY A 69 1.22 3.68 6.18
CA GLY A 69 1.16 5.13 6.00
C GLY A 69 0.35 5.53 4.76
N GLN A 70 0.60 4.87 3.63
CA GLN A 70 -0.17 5.07 2.38
C GLN A 70 -1.63 4.70 2.58
N TYR A 71 -1.90 3.56 3.22
CA TYR A 71 -3.25 3.10 3.51
C TYR A 71 -4.04 4.11 4.35
N ASN A 72 -3.44 4.61 5.44
CA ASN A 72 -4.09 5.57 6.32
C ASN A 72 -4.36 6.91 5.60
N SER A 73 -3.39 7.36 4.79
CA SER A 73 -3.51 8.61 4.02
C SER A 73 -4.63 8.52 2.98
N ALA A 74 -4.65 7.44 2.19
CA ALA A 74 -5.70 7.15 1.22
C ALA A 74 -7.08 7.09 1.87
N ARG A 75 -7.19 6.43 3.04
CA ARG A 75 -8.45 6.28 3.75
C ARG A 75 -8.95 7.60 4.33
N LYS A 76 -8.05 8.41 4.88
CA LYS A 76 -8.38 9.77 5.37
C LYS A 76 -8.92 10.64 4.24
N GLU A 77 -8.30 10.57 3.06
CA GLU A 77 -8.76 11.31 1.89
C GLU A 77 -10.14 10.85 1.41
N TYR A 78 -10.37 9.53 1.33
CA TYR A 78 -11.67 8.97 0.99
C TYR A 78 -12.77 9.46 1.95
N HIS A 79 -12.51 9.43 3.26
CA HIS A 79 -13.47 9.93 4.25
C HIS A 79 -13.74 11.42 4.08
N ARG A 80 -12.70 12.23 3.82
CA ARG A 80 -12.84 13.67 3.58
C ARG A 80 -13.71 13.94 2.34
N LYS A 81 -13.49 13.23 1.24
CA LYS A 81 -14.29 13.36 0.01
C LYS A 81 -15.75 13.01 0.26
N LYS A 82 -16.00 11.90 0.98
CA LYS A 82 -17.36 11.49 1.33
C LYS A 82 -18.11 12.51 2.17
N VAL A 83 -17.46 13.13 3.16
CA VAL A 83 -18.07 14.17 4.00
C VAL A 83 -18.40 15.42 3.17
N LEU A 84 -17.49 15.83 2.28
CA LEU A 84 -17.74 16.97 1.38
C LEU A 84 -18.89 16.71 0.39
N GLU A 85 -19.02 15.47 -0.10
CA GLU A 85 -20.15 15.08 -0.95
C GLU A 85 -21.48 15.13 -0.19
N LEU A 86 -21.51 14.64 1.06
CA LEU A 86 -22.69 14.69 1.92
C LEU A 86 -23.11 16.14 2.24
N ASP A 87 -22.14 17.01 2.53
CA ASP A 87 -22.39 18.42 2.83
C ASP A 87 -22.95 19.17 1.61
N LYS A 88 -22.42 18.89 0.41
CA LYS A 88 -22.95 19.43 -0.86
C LYS A 88 -24.36 18.94 -1.18
N MET A 89 -24.71 17.72 -0.79
CA MET A 89 -26.08 17.22 -0.97
C MET A 89 -27.03 17.94 -0.01
N LYS A 90 -26.62 18.13 1.25
CA LYS A 90 -27.42 18.83 2.26
C LYS A 90 -27.67 20.30 1.92
N SER A 91 -26.68 20.99 1.32
CA SER A 91 -26.82 22.40 0.95
C SER A 91 -27.65 22.64 -0.31
N LYS A 92 -27.91 21.60 -1.13
CA LYS A 92 -28.79 21.67 -2.30
C LYS A 92 -30.24 21.30 -1.99
N ASP A 93 -30.46 20.66 -0.85
CA ASP A 93 -31.79 20.20 -0.41
C ASP A 93 -32.52 21.26 0.46
N LEU A 94 -31.77 22.25 0.98
CA LEU A 94 -32.26 23.48 1.62
C LEU A 94 -32.47 24.59 0.58
#